data_AF-A0A336JPJ5-F1
#
_entry.id   AF-A0A336JPJ5-F1
#
_cell.length_a   1.000
_cell.length_b   1.000
_cell.length_c   1.000
_cell.angle_alpha   90.00
_cell.angle_beta   90.00
_cell.angle_gamma   90.00
#
_symmetry.space_group_name_H-M   'P 1'
#
loop_
_entity.id
_entity.type
_entity.pdbx_description
1 polymer ?
#
loop_
_entity_poly.entity_id
_entity_poly.type
_entity_poly.pdbx_seq_one_letter_code
_entity_poly.pdbx_strand_id
1 'polypeptide(L)' 'MTERKLSDQAVSVLVDVARTAGRDLNAGQRLELDRLVSDGLVAVSDLGDPAGRSHYRITAEGQRALDSRGVGANEA' A
#
# COMPACT_ATOMS: atom_id res chain seq x y z
N MET A 1 22.73 -1.46 4.18
CA MET A 1 21.36 -1.40 4.75
C MET A 1 20.45 -1.99 3.70
N THR A 2 19.77 -3.11 3.99
CA THR A 2 19.05 -3.89 2.99
C THR A 2 17.91 -3.08 2.38
N GLU A 3 18.10 -2.63 1.14
CA GLU A 3 17.03 -2.23 0.24
C GLU A 3 16.12 -3.44 0.05
N ARG A 4 15.11 -3.60 0.93
CA ARG A 4 14.01 -4.53 0.71
C ARG A 4 13.28 -4.03 -0.52
N LYS A 5 13.67 -4.51 -1.70
CA LYS A 5 12.93 -4.27 -2.94
C LYS A 5 11.48 -4.66 -2.69
N LEU A 6 10.60 -3.67 -2.68
CA LEU A 6 9.16 -3.92 -2.72
C LEU A 6 8.89 -4.81 -3.93
N SER A 7 8.30 -5.98 -3.70
CA SER A 7 7.88 -6.89 -4.77
C SER A 7 6.89 -6.18 -5.69
N ASP A 8 6.83 -6.58 -6.96
CA ASP A 8 5.90 -5.97 -7.94
C ASP A 8 4.45 -6.05 -7.46
N GLN A 9 4.12 -7.16 -6.79
CA GLN A 9 2.86 -7.37 -6.11
C GLN A 9 2.58 -6.34 -5.00
N ALA A 10 3.58 -5.95 -4.21
CA ALA A 10 3.42 -4.97 -3.14
C ALA A 10 3.15 -3.56 -3.70
N VAL A 11 3.78 -3.20 -4.82
CA VAL A 11 3.51 -1.95 -5.54
C VAL A 11 2.08 -1.94 -6.07
N SER A 12 1.64 -3.04 -6.69
CA SER A 12 0.27 -3.19 -7.16
C SER A 12 -0.74 -3.04 -6.03
N VAL A 13 -0.48 -3.63 -4.86
CA VAL A 13 -1.33 -3.48 -3.68
C VAL A 13 -1.36 -2.04 -3.19
N LEU A 14 -0.22 -1.35 -3.12
CA LEU A 14 -0.19 0.05 -2.72
C LEU A 14 -1.00 0.94 -3.67
N VAL A 15 -0.82 0.79 -4.98
CA VAL A 15 -1.58 1.57 -5.97
C VAL A 15 -3.08 1.27 -5.88
N ASP A 16 -3.45 0.01 -5.67
CA ASP A 16 -4.85 -0.36 -5.47
C ASP A 16 -5.40 0.25 -4.17
N VAL A 17 -4.64 0.23 -3.09
CA VAL A 17 -5.00 0.91 -1.83
C VAL A 17 -5.17 2.41 -2.03
N ALA A 18 -4.27 3.08 -2.78
CA ALA A 18 -4.43 4.50 -3.09
C ALA A 18 -5.69 4.78 -3.92
N ARG A 19 -6.07 3.88 -4.83
CA ARG A 19 -7.19 4.08 -5.78
C ARG A 19 -8.54 3.64 -5.21
N THR A 20 -8.58 2.54 -4.47
CA THR A 20 -9.80 1.84 -4.02
C THR A 20 -9.92 1.77 -2.50
N ALA A 21 -8.97 2.33 -1.75
CA ALA A 21 -8.83 2.16 -0.31
C ALA A 21 -8.66 0.69 0.13
N GLY A 22 -8.22 -0.19 -0.77
CA GLY A 22 -8.01 -1.62 -0.51
C GLY A 22 -9.31 -2.42 -0.51
N ARG A 23 -10.36 -1.90 -1.15
CA ARG A 23 -11.71 -2.49 -1.15
C ARG A 23 -11.81 -3.80 -1.94
N ASP A 24 -10.98 -3.97 -2.98
CA ASP A 24 -11.06 -5.10 -3.91
C ASP A 24 -9.87 -6.07 -3.80
N LEU A 25 -9.16 -6.04 -2.67
CA LEU A 25 -7.95 -6.86 -2.50
C LEU A 25 -8.31 -8.35 -2.32
N ASN A 26 -7.73 -9.18 -3.17
CA ASN A 26 -7.82 -10.64 -3.03
C ASN A 26 -6.96 -11.16 -1.87
N ALA A 27 -7.11 -12.44 -1.50
CA ALA A 27 -6.41 -13.02 -0.34
C ALA A 27 -4.88 -12.87 -0.39
N GLY A 28 -4.27 -12.99 -1.58
CA GLY A 28 -2.83 -12.80 -1.74
C GLY A 28 -2.40 -11.34 -1.59
N GLN A 29 -3.15 -10.42 -2.19
CA GLN A 29 -2.95 -8.98 -2.04
C GLN A 29 -3.15 -8.52 -0.59
N ARG A 30 -4.10 -9.13 0.13
CA ARG A 30 -4.39 -8.80 1.53
C ARG A 30 -3.29 -9.25 2.47
N LEU A 31 -2.60 -10.35 2.15
CA LEU A 31 -1.42 -10.80 2.87
C LEU A 31 -0.25 -9.82 2.70
N GLU A 32 -0.04 -9.32 1.48
CA GLU A 32 0.96 -8.28 1.23
C GLU A 32 0.57 -6.94 1.84
N LEU A 33 -0.73 -6.59 1.84
CA LEU A 33 -1.23 -5.41 2.54
C LEU A 33 -0.91 -5.47 4.03
N ASP A 34 -1.19 -6.60 4.68
CA ASP A 34 -0.89 -6.80 6.11
C ASP A 34 0.61 -6.64 6.40
N ARG A 35 1.44 -7.13 5.50
CA ARG A 35 2.89 -6.93 5.56
C ARG A 35 3.28 -5.46 5.41
N LEU A 36 2.67 -4.73 4.47
CA LEU A 36 2.90 -3.30 4.26
C LEU A 36 2.40 -2.44 5.43
N VAL A 37 1.31 -2.85 6.08
CA VAL A 37 0.81 -2.24 7.32
C VAL A 37 1.80 -2.48 8.45
N SER A 38 2.31 -3.72 8.57
CA SER A 38 3.32 -4.09 9.57
C SER A 38 4.66 -3.36 9.36
N ASP A 39 5.02 -3.07 8.11
CA ASP A 39 6.22 -2.30 7.75
C ASP A 39 6.00 -0.78 7.90
N GLY A 40 4.79 -0.32 8.27
CA GLY A 40 4.47 1.10 8.47
C GLY A 40 4.20 1.89 7.19
N LEU A 41 4.16 1.22 6.04
CA LEU A 41 3.95 1.82 4.72
C LEU A 41 2.46 2.10 4.44
N VAL A 42 1.56 1.39 5.12
CA VAL A 42 0.11 1.58 5.05
C VAL A 42 -0.48 1.74 6.44
N ALA A 43 -1.36 2.70 6.63
CA ALA A 43 -2.14 2.88 7.84
C ALA A 43 -3.59 2.47 7.61
N VAL A 44 -4.17 1.77 8.58
CA VAL A 44 -5.61 1.50 8.63
C VAL A 44 -6.31 2.76 9.09
N SER A 45 -7.10 3.35 8.20
CA SER A 45 -8.07 4.39 8.56
C SER A 45 -9.34 3.71 9.03
N ASP A 46 -9.47 3.57 10.35
CA ASP A 46 -10.72 3.21 11.01
C ASP A 46 -11.66 4.44 11.02
N LEU A 47 -11.94 4.99 9.84
CA LEU A 47 -12.92 6.05 9.69
C LEU A 47 -14.30 5.40 9.56
N GLY A 48 -14.72 4.73 10.63
CA GLY A 48 -16.10 4.42 10.99
C GLY A 48 -17.05 4.12 9.84
N ASP A 49 -16.64 3.29 8.87
CA ASP A 49 -17.54 2.90 7.81
C ASP A 49 -18.61 1.97 8.41
N PRO A 50 -19.90 2.32 8.34
CA PRO A 50 -20.97 1.54 8.98
C PRO A 50 -21.10 0.14 8.38
N ALA A 51 -20.43 -0.15 7.26
CA ALA A 51 -20.36 -1.49 6.66
C ALA A 51 -19.23 -2.36 7.24
N GLY A 52 -18.45 -1.88 8.23
CA GLY A 52 -17.34 -2.64 8.82
C GLY A 52 -16.16 -2.85 7.86
N ARG A 53 -16.03 -1.99 6.85
CA ARG A 53 -14.95 -2.06 5.86
C ARG A 53 -13.78 -1.19 6.33
N SER A 54 -12.68 -1.83 6.70
CA SER A 54 -11.42 -1.13 6.99
C SER A 54 -10.96 -0.40 5.74
N HIS A 55 -10.84 0.93 5.81
CA HIS A 55 -10.20 1.71 4.75
C HIS A 55 -8.71 1.77 5.01
N TYR A 56 -7.92 1.57 3.97
CA TYR A 56 -6.47 1.65 4.04
C TYR A 56 -6.00 2.94 3.37
N ARG A 57 -4.99 3.59 3.95
CA ARG A 57 -4.34 4.77 3.40
C ARG A 57 -2.83 4.57 3.41
N ILE A 58 -2.15 4.91 2.31
CA ILE A 58 -0.69 4.88 2.25
C ILE A 58 -0.12 5.98 3.17
N THR A 59 0.89 5.64 3.96
CA THR A 59 1.63 6.62 4.78
C THR A 59 2.62 7.42 3.94
N ALA A 60 3.20 8.49 4.50
CA ALA A 60 4.27 9.22 3.83
C ALA A 60 5.47 8.31 3.50
N GLU A 61 5.74 7.30 4.32
CA GLU A 61 6.79 6.31 4.10
C GLU A 61 6.45 5.35 2.96
N GLY A 62 5.21 4.87 2.89
CA GLY A 62 4.73 4.07 1.76
C GLY A 62 4.81 4.83 0.43
N GLN A 63 4.48 6.13 0.44
CA GLN A 63 4.58 6.97 -0.74
C GLN A 63 6.03 7.16 -1.18
N ARG A 64 6.95 7.35 -0.23
CA ARG A 64 8.40 7.42 -0.53
C ARG A 64 8.96 6.09 -1.03
N ALA A 65 8.49 4.97 -0.50
CA ALA A 65 8.88 3.64 -0.97
C ALA A 65 8.40 3.38 -2.40
N LEU A 66 7.19 3.83 -2.77
CA LEU A 66 6.70 3.81 -4.15
C LEU A 66 7.53 4.71 -5.08
N ASP A 67 7.79 5.94 -4.64
CA ASP A 67 8.54 6.94 -5.41
C ASP A 67 9.98 6.47 -5.69
N SER A 68 10.64 5.92 -4.67
CA SER A 68 11.98 5.32 -4.77
C SER A 68 12.05 4.11 -5.71
N ARG A 69 10.92 3.49 -6.06
CA ARG A 69 10.85 2.36 -6.99
C ARG A 69 10.65 2.78 -8.44
N GLY A 70 10.51 4.08 -8.72
CA GLY A 70 10.47 4.63 -10.08
C GLY A 70 9.08 4.90 -10.64
N VAL A 71 8.05 5.08 -9.80
CA VAL A 71 6.73 5.58 -10.27
C VAL A 71 6.72 7.10 -10.47
N GLY A 72 7.78 7.82 -10.07
CA GLY A 72 7.89 9.29 -10.21
C GLY A 72 9.14 9.83 -10.93
N ALA A 73 10.09 8.99 -11.35
CA ALA A 73 11.41 9.46 -11.81
C ALA A 73 11.85 8.91 -13.19
N ASN A 74 10.91 8.48 -14.03
CA ASN A 74 11.23 8.03 -15.38
C ASN A 74 10.20 8.49 -16.42
N GLU A 75 9.84 9.77 -16.36
CA GLU A 75 9.38 10.52 -17.54
C GLU A 75 10.35 11.69 -17.73
N ALA A 76 11.35 11.48 -18.60
CA ALA A 76 12.25 12.50 -19.13
C ALA A 76 12.24 12.40 -20.66
#